data_AF-A0A2P4QVN1-F1
#
_entry.id   AF-A0A2P4QVN1-F1
#
_cell.length_a   1.000
_cell.length_b   1.000
_cell.length_c   1.000
_cell.angle_alpha   90.00
_cell.angle_beta   90.00
_cell.angle_gamma   90.00
#
_symmetry.space_group_name_H-M   'P 1'
#
loop_
_entity.id
_entity.type
_entity.pdbx_description
1 polymer ?
#
loop_
_entity_poly.entity_id
_entity_poly.type
_entity_poly.pdbx_seq_one_letter_code
_entity_poly.pdbx_strand_id
1 'polypeptide(L)'
;MYEVISGLPPYHDVSHDENLAIKICQGLRPRFNFKVPKSFVNLIKKCLDANSLNRPTAEEIIEILDKWNDELTNNQSELNSEIREAEEINNNNLSTGNTLLTDLSYETHPEATYTSRLLNFNNLPEPVNYDDYYDEQDDKITSVRLSDSLQIDTTKLKN
;
A
#
# COMPACT_ATOMS: atom_id res chain seq x y z
N MET A 1 -3.32 -8.67 0.10
CA MET A 1 -4.11 -7.69 -0.68
C MET A 1 -3.22 -6.84 -1.59
N TYR A 2 -2.28 -6.04 -1.06
CA TYR A 2 -1.40 -5.20 -1.89
C TYR A 2 -0.70 -5.97 -3.02
N GLU A 3 -0.03 -7.07 -2.70
CA GLU A 3 0.72 -7.87 -3.68
C GLU A 3 -0.20 -8.48 -4.76
N VAL A 4 -1.39 -8.93 -4.37
CA VAL A 4 -2.38 -9.48 -5.32
C VAL A 4 -2.87 -8.40 -6.29
N ILE A 5 -3.04 -7.17 -5.81
CA ILE A 5 -3.54 -6.06 -6.63
C ILE A 5 -2.43 -5.47 -7.51
N SER A 6 -1.25 -5.23 -6.94
CA SER A 6 -0.12 -4.57 -7.62
C SER A 6 0.77 -5.54 -8.42
N GLY A 7 0.72 -6.83 -8.13
CA GLY A 7 1.69 -7.81 -8.62
C GLY A 7 3.07 -7.72 -7.97
N LEU A 8 3.27 -6.79 -7.01
CA LEU A 8 4.57 -6.50 -6.42
C LEU A 8 4.57 -6.80 -4.92
N PRO A 9 5.61 -7.46 -4.39
CA PRO A 9 5.80 -7.54 -2.96
C PRO A 9 5.92 -6.13 -2.35
N PRO A 10 5.34 -5.87 -1.18
CA PRO A 10 5.53 -4.61 -0.47
C PRO A 10 7.03 -4.32 -0.29
N TYR A 11 7.44 -3.10 -0.65
CA TYR A 11 8.82 -2.61 -0.44
C TYR A 11 9.92 -3.43 -1.13
N HIS A 12 9.61 -4.08 -2.26
CA HIS A 12 10.56 -4.92 -3.01
C HIS A 12 11.84 -4.24 -3.46
N ASP A 13 11.79 -2.94 -3.66
CA ASP A 13 12.88 -2.12 -4.21
C ASP A 13 13.78 -1.50 -3.13
N VAL A 14 13.55 -1.79 -1.83
CA VAL A 14 14.32 -1.21 -0.72
C VAL A 14 14.85 -2.27 0.26
N SER A 15 15.90 -1.91 1.02
CA SER A 15 16.42 -2.75 2.10
C SER A 15 15.38 -2.95 3.21
N HIS A 16 15.27 -4.17 3.73
CA HIS A 16 14.42 -4.46 4.89
C HIS A 16 15.19 -4.23 6.19
N ASP A 17 15.62 -3.00 6.44
CA ASP A 17 16.45 -2.63 7.59
C ASP A 17 15.65 -1.87 8.68
N GLU A 18 16.37 -1.37 9.68
CA GLU A 18 15.80 -0.56 10.75
C GLU A 18 15.18 0.74 10.22
N ASN A 19 15.75 1.32 9.16
CA ASN A 19 15.23 2.54 8.55
C ASN A 19 13.84 2.32 7.94
N LEU A 20 13.66 1.20 7.23
CA LEU A 20 12.34 0.84 6.72
C LEU A 20 11.33 0.62 7.85
N ALA A 21 11.75 -0.07 8.93
CA ALA A 21 10.90 -0.28 10.10
C ALA A 21 10.47 1.05 10.75
N ILE A 22 11.38 2.00 10.93
CA ILE A 22 11.09 3.36 11.44
C ILE A 22 10.08 4.07 10.54
N LYS A 23 10.29 4.04 9.21
CA LYS A 23 9.37 4.67 8.25
C LYS A 23 7.96 4.06 8.34
N ILE A 24 7.85 2.74 8.49
CA ILE A 24 6.57 2.05 8.66
C ILE A 24 5.88 2.50 9.96
N CYS A 25 6.62 2.57 11.08
CA CYS A 25 6.08 3.12 12.32
C CYS A 25 5.63 4.57 12.14
N GLN A 26 6.34 5.38 11.35
CA GLN A 26 5.97 6.76 11.04
C GLN A 26 4.86 6.91 10.00
N GLY A 27 4.19 5.83 9.60
CA GLY A 27 3.01 5.87 8.74
C GLY A 27 3.27 5.54 7.27
N LEU A 28 4.49 5.13 6.89
CA LEU A 28 4.72 4.61 5.54
C LEU A 28 3.88 3.35 5.31
N ARG A 29 3.12 3.32 4.22
CA ARG A 29 2.31 2.19 3.76
C ARG A 29 2.57 1.93 2.27
N PRO A 30 2.37 0.69 1.78
CA PRO A 30 2.51 0.38 0.36
C PRO A 30 1.55 1.21 -0.50
N ARG A 31 2.01 1.70 -1.65
CA ARG A 31 1.24 2.61 -2.53
C ARG A 31 1.00 2.00 -3.89
N PHE A 32 -0.17 2.28 -4.46
CA PHE A 32 -0.49 1.90 -5.82
C PHE A 32 -0.12 3.03 -6.77
N ASN A 33 0.42 2.67 -7.94
CA ASN A 33 0.72 3.58 -9.04
C ASN A 33 -0.40 3.61 -10.11
N PHE A 34 -1.56 3.07 -9.76
CA PHE A 34 -2.77 3.05 -10.56
C PHE A 34 -3.99 3.17 -9.64
N LYS A 35 -5.14 3.49 -10.22
CA LYS A 35 -6.40 3.61 -9.49
C LYS A 35 -6.85 2.24 -9.00
N VAL A 36 -7.10 2.14 -7.69
CA VAL A 36 -7.68 0.95 -7.04
C VAL A 36 -9.11 1.28 -6.61
N PRO A 37 -10.08 0.35 -6.74
CA PRO A 37 -11.45 0.61 -6.31
C PRO A 37 -11.51 0.96 -4.81
N LYS A 38 -12.39 1.90 -4.45
CA LYS A 38 -12.45 2.50 -3.10
C LYS A 38 -12.68 1.45 -2.01
N SER A 39 -13.50 0.45 -2.29
CA SER A 39 -13.77 -0.68 -1.39
C SER A 39 -12.50 -1.44 -1.00
N PHE A 40 -11.62 -1.72 -1.97
CA PHE A 40 -10.33 -2.37 -1.70
C PHE A 40 -9.38 -1.46 -0.92
N VAL A 41 -9.30 -0.17 -1.29
CA VAL A 41 -8.51 0.83 -0.57
C VAL A 41 -8.92 0.89 0.90
N ASN A 42 -10.21 0.99 1.17
CA ASN A 42 -10.75 1.07 2.53
C ASN A 42 -10.43 -0.18 3.36
N LEU A 43 -10.55 -1.37 2.78
CA LEU A 43 -10.19 -2.61 3.47
C LEU A 43 -8.68 -2.67 3.76
N ILE A 44 -7.83 -2.28 2.81
CA ILE A 44 -6.38 -2.21 3.02
C ILE A 44 -6.02 -1.21 4.13
N LYS A 45 -6.65 -0.03 4.15
CA LYS A 45 -6.45 0.98 5.21
C LYS A 45 -6.75 0.39 6.59
N LYS A 46 -7.88 -0.31 6.74
CA LYS A 46 -8.24 -0.98 8.01
C LYS A 46 -7.25 -2.08 8.40
N CYS A 47 -6.83 -2.92 7.45
CA CYS A 47 -5.86 -3.99 7.71
C CYS A 47 -4.48 -3.46 8.13
N LEU A 48 -4.09 -2.27 7.67
CA LEU A 48 -2.79 -1.65 7.92
C LEU A 48 -2.83 -0.56 9.02
N ASP A 49 -3.91 -0.49 9.80
CA ASP A 49 -4.05 0.47 10.89
C ASP A 49 -2.96 0.24 11.95
N ALA A 50 -2.31 1.33 12.37
CA ALA A 50 -1.31 1.35 13.43
C ALA A 50 -1.86 0.79 14.75
N ASN A 51 -3.12 1.11 15.08
CA ASN A 51 -3.81 0.54 16.21
C ASN A 51 -4.34 -0.85 15.84
N SER A 52 -3.81 -1.88 16.48
CA SER A 52 -4.23 -3.28 16.24
C SER A 52 -5.71 -3.53 16.54
N LEU A 53 -6.34 -2.72 17.41
CA LEU A 53 -7.76 -2.85 17.74
C LEU A 53 -8.70 -2.40 16.61
N ASN A 54 -8.20 -1.60 15.68
CA ASN A 54 -8.96 -1.13 14.51
C ASN A 54 -8.88 -2.11 13.33
N ARG A 55 -8.00 -3.11 13.40
CA ARG A 55 -7.81 -4.08 12.32
C ARG A 55 -8.97 -5.08 12.33
N PRO A 56 -9.49 -5.43 11.14
CA PRO A 56 -10.52 -6.45 11.06
C PRO A 56 -9.92 -7.81 11.44
N THR A 57 -10.75 -8.64 12.05
CA THR A 57 -10.51 -10.06 12.24
C THR A 57 -10.51 -10.79 10.90
N ALA A 58 -9.96 -12.00 10.87
CA ALA A 58 -10.00 -12.83 9.67
C ALA A 58 -11.45 -13.17 9.26
N GLU A 59 -12.35 -13.33 10.22
CA GLU A 59 -13.78 -13.59 9.98
C GLU A 59 -14.46 -12.39 9.29
N GLU A 60 -14.26 -11.18 9.80
CA GLU A 60 -14.78 -9.95 9.15
C GLU A 60 -14.22 -9.76 7.73
N ILE A 61 -12.96 -10.12 7.49
CA ILE A 61 -12.37 -10.08 6.14
C ILE A 61 -13.10 -11.06 5.22
N ILE A 62 -13.36 -12.30 5.68
CA ILE A 62 -14.06 -13.31 4.88
C ILE A 62 -15.48 -12.82 4.54
N GLU A 63 -16.23 -12.29 5.51
CA GLU A 63 -17.58 -11.76 5.28
C GLU A 63 -17.59 -10.63 4.22
N ILE A 64 -16.60 -9.74 4.26
CA ILE A 64 -16.45 -8.67 3.25
C ILE A 64 -16.19 -9.26 1.87
N LEU A 65 -15.29 -10.25 1.77
CA LEU A 65 -14.93 -10.89 0.51
C LEU A 65 -16.09 -11.70 -0.08
N ASP A 66 -16.86 -12.40 0.75
CA ASP A 66 -18.04 -13.16 0.32
C ASP A 66 -19.12 -12.21 -0.22
N LYS A 67 -19.36 -11.09 0.48
CA LYS A 67 -20.27 -10.04 0.00
C LYS A 67 -19.82 -9.48 -1.34
N TRP A 68 -18.52 -9.22 -1.51
CA TRP A 68 -17.97 -8.74 -2.78
C TRP A 68 -18.15 -9.78 -3.90
N ASN A 69 -17.95 -11.06 -3.61
CA ASN A 69 -18.16 -12.13 -4.58
C ASN A 69 -19.62 -12.18 -5.07
N ASP A 70 -20.59 -11.99 -4.17
CA ASP A 70 -22.00 -11.87 -4.54
C ASP A 70 -22.25 -10.61 -5.39
N GLU A 71 -21.69 -9.47 -4.99
CA GLU A 71 -21.82 -8.19 -5.70
C GLU A 71 -21.22 -8.21 -7.11
N LEU A 72 -20.17 -9.00 -7.36
CA LEU A 72 -19.55 -9.15 -8.68
C LEU A 72 -20.53 -9.75 -9.71
N THR A 73 -21.49 -10.58 -9.28
CA THR A 73 -22.51 -11.15 -10.17
C THR A 73 -23.56 -10.12 -10.61
N ASN A 74 -23.66 -8.99 -9.90
CA ASN A 74 -24.59 -7.91 -10.20
C ASN A 74 -23.84 -6.71 -10.80
N ASN A 75 -23.92 -6.52 -12.11
CA ASN A 75 -23.26 -5.42 -12.83
C ASN A 75 -23.67 -4.00 -12.37
N GLN A 76 -24.70 -3.86 -11.54
CA GLN A 76 -25.15 -2.59 -10.96
C GLN A 76 -24.72 -2.41 -9.50
N SER A 77 -23.93 -3.33 -8.93
CA SER A 77 -23.38 -3.18 -7.58
C SER A 77 -22.40 -2.02 -7.49
N GLU A 78 -22.28 -1.46 -6.28
CA GLU A 78 -21.32 -0.40 -5.98
C GLU A 78 -19.89 -0.86 -6.32
N LEU A 79 -19.50 -2.06 -5.89
CA LEU A 79 -18.19 -2.63 -6.18
C LEU A 79 -17.91 -2.73 -7.69
N ASN A 80 -18.85 -3.23 -8.50
CA ASN A 80 -18.66 -3.30 -9.95
C ASN A 80 -18.53 -1.92 -10.59
N SER A 81 -19.27 -0.93 -10.08
CA SER A 81 -19.14 0.45 -10.55
C SER A 81 -17.77 1.05 -10.22
N GLU A 82 -17.23 0.78 -9.03
CA GLU A 82 -15.89 1.23 -8.63
C GLU A 82 -14.78 0.54 -9.42
N ILE A 83 -14.93 -0.77 -9.71
CA ILE A 83 -14.00 -1.52 -10.55
C ILE A 83 -13.96 -0.92 -11.95
N ARG A 84 -15.12 -0.72 -12.58
CA ARG A 84 -15.19 -0.14 -13.92
C ARG A 84 -14.60 1.27 -13.95
N GLU A 85 -14.90 2.11 -12.96
CA GLU A 85 -14.31 3.47 -12.86
C GLU A 85 -12.78 3.40 -12.79
N ALA A 86 -12.24 2.53 -11.94
CA ALA A 86 -10.79 2.35 -11.80
C ALA A 86 -10.15 1.86 -13.11
N GLU A 87 -10.77 0.88 -13.79
CA GLU A 87 -10.32 0.38 -15.08
C GLU A 87 -10.35 1.45 -16.18
N GLU A 88 -11.43 2.24 -16.26
CA GLU A 88 -11.55 3.34 -17.21
C GLU A 88 -10.44 4.39 -17.02
N ILE A 89 -10.18 4.80 -15.78
CA ILE A 89 -9.10 5.74 -15.45
C ILE A 89 -7.73 5.16 -15.83
N ASN A 90 -7.47 3.91 -15.44
CA ASN A 90 -6.18 3.25 -15.70
C ASN A 90 -5.94 3.05 -17.20
N ASN A 91 -6.96 2.67 -17.97
CA ASN A 91 -6.87 2.49 -19.42
C ASN A 91 -6.68 3.82 -20.16
N ASN A 92 -7.29 4.91 -19.69
CA ASN A 92 -7.08 6.24 -20.25
C ASN A 92 -5.65 6.74 -20.00
N ASN A 93 -5.08 6.44 -18.84
CA ASN A 93 -3.69 6.78 -18.51
C ASN A 93 -2.66 5.94 -19.29
N LEU A 94 -3.03 4.73 -19.73
CA LEU A 94 -2.18 3.83 -20.52
C LEU A 94 -1.78 4.39 -21.90
N SER A 95 -2.54 5.35 -22.45
CA SER A 95 -2.10 6.09 -23.66
C SER A 95 -0.84 6.94 -23.42
N THR A 96 -0.38 7.06 -22.16
CA THR A 96 0.85 7.73 -21.73
C THR A 96 1.81 6.75 -21.04
N GLY A 97 2.06 5.59 -21.65
CA GLY A 97 3.35 4.89 -21.51
C GLY A 97 3.59 4.01 -20.28
N ASN A 98 2.57 3.36 -19.70
CA ASN A 98 2.75 2.41 -18.60
C ASN A 98 2.06 1.07 -18.88
N THR A 99 2.72 0.22 -19.65
CA THR A 99 2.36 -1.17 -19.99
C THR A 99 1.63 -1.90 -18.87
N LEU A 100 0.38 -2.33 -19.12
CA LEU A 100 -0.31 -3.32 -18.32
C LEU A 100 0.60 -4.55 -18.11
N LEU A 101 0.59 -5.05 -16.88
CA LEU A 101 1.39 -6.13 -16.28
C LEU A 101 1.40 -7.46 -17.06
N THR A 102 1.97 -7.49 -18.27
CA THR A 102 2.12 -8.74 -19.04
C THR A 102 3.47 -9.42 -18.85
N ASP A 103 4.45 -8.72 -18.27
CA ASP A 103 5.71 -9.31 -17.77
C ASP A 103 6.08 -8.63 -16.45
N LEU A 104 5.64 -9.21 -15.33
CA LEU A 104 6.04 -8.81 -13.98
C LEU A 104 7.51 -9.19 -13.73
N SER A 105 8.41 -8.49 -14.40
CA SER A 105 9.84 -8.46 -14.10
C SER A 105 10.06 -7.34 -13.09
N TYR A 106 10.07 -7.68 -11.81
CA TYR A 106 10.52 -6.75 -10.76
C TYR A 106 11.86 -7.21 -10.19
N GLU A 107 12.73 -6.26 -9.89
CA GLU A 107 13.99 -6.53 -9.21
C GLU A 107 13.79 -6.35 -7.71
N THR A 108 14.19 -7.34 -6.93
CA THR A 108 14.21 -7.22 -5.47
C THR A 108 15.53 -6.62 -5.01
N HIS A 109 15.49 -5.67 -4.09
CA HIS A 109 16.68 -5.19 -3.41
C HIS A 109 17.43 -6.37 -2.76
N PRO A 110 18.78 -6.45 -2.86
CA PRO A 110 19.53 -7.59 -2.34
C PRO A 110 19.35 -7.85 -0.83
N GLU A 111 19.00 -6.80 -0.08
CA GLU A 111 18.72 -6.85 1.36
C GLU A 111 17.22 -6.92 1.70
N ALA A 112 16.34 -7.04 0.71
CA ALA A 112 14.94 -7.34 0.95
C ALA A 112 14.79 -8.79 1.39
N THR A 113 14.05 -9.02 2.47
CA THR A 113 13.80 -10.37 3.02
C THR A 113 12.31 -10.60 3.18
N TYR A 114 11.80 -11.59 2.45
CA TYR A 114 10.39 -12.02 2.47
C TYR A 114 10.15 -13.32 3.24
N THR A 115 11.23 -13.92 3.75
CA THR A 115 11.17 -15.07 4.65
C THR A 115 11.18 -14.60 6.11
N SER A 116 10.67 -15.45 7.00
CA SER A 116 10.64 -15.14 8.43
C SER A 116 12.06 -14.94 8.98
N ARG A 117 12.25 -13.88 9.77
CA ARG A 117 13.48 -13.60 10.52
C ARG A 117 13.18 -12.80 11.77
N LEU A 118 14.09 -12.86 12.75
CA LEU A 118 14.01 -12.03 13.94
C LEU A 118 14.33 -10.57 13.57
N LEU A 119 13.44 -9.64 13.94
CA LEU A 119 13.70 -8.21 13.88
C LEU A 119 14.22 -7.75 15.24
N ASN A 120 15.50 -7.39 15.31
CA ASN A 120 16.14 -6.90 16.52
C ASN A 120 16.47 -5.40 16.37
N PHE A 121 15.42 -4.60 16.17
CA PHE A 121 15.50 -3.15 16.09
C PHE A 121 15.13 -2.57 17.47
N ASN A 122 16.01 -1.73 18.02
CA ASN A 122 15.79 -1.14 19.33
C ASN A 122 15.24 0.27 19.14
N ASN A 123 14.34 0.72 20.03
CA ASN A 123 13.83 2.10 20.05
C ASN A 123 13.04 2.51 18.79
N LEU A 124 12.25 1.61 18.21
CA LEU A 124 11.28 1.99 17.17
C LEU A 124 10.26 3.00 17.74
N PRO A 125 9.85 4.02 16.97
CA PRO A 125 8.83 4.96 17.42
C PRO A 125 7.46 4.28 17.50
N GLU A 126 6.56 4.86 18.29
CA GLU A 126 5.16 4.43 18.34
C GLU A 126 4.53 4.52 16.94
N PRO A 127 3.82 3.47 16.48
CA PRO A 127 3.25 3.45 15.15
C PRO A 127 2.10 4.45 15.05
N VAL A 128 2.07 5.21 13.96
CA VAL A 128 1.02 6.19 13.65
C VAL A 128 0.38 5.91 12.29
N ASN A 129 -0.86 6.38 12.13
CA ASN A 129 -1.52 6.45 10.83
C ASN A 129 -1.28 7.84 10.24
N TYR A 130 -1.06 7.89 8.92
CA TYR A 130 -1.09 9.13 8.16
C TYR A 130 -2.38 9.16 7.34
N ASP A 131 -3.12 10.26 7.32
CA ASP A 131 -4.47 10.27 6.74
C ASP A 131 -4.48 10.21 5.19
N ASP A 132 -3.38 10.58 4.52
CA ASP A 132 -3.41 10.92 3.08
C ASP A 132 -2.98 9.84 2.07
N TYR A 133 -2.54 8.65 2.49
CA TYR A 133 -1.74 7.80 1.58
C TYR A 133 -2.49 7.11 0.42
N TYR A 134 -3.81 7.21 0.35
CA TYR A 134 -4.62 6.77 -0.80
C TYR A 134 -5.67 7.81 -1.24
N ASP A 135 -5.53 9.08 -0.85
CA ASP A 135 -6.50 10.10 -1.26
C ASP A 135 -6.36 10.47 -2.74
N GLU A 136 -7.50 10.73 -3.37
CA GLU A 136 -7.70 10.70 -4.83
C GLU A 136 -7.07 11.87 -5.61
N GLN A 137 -6.25 12.70 -4.97
CA GLN A 137 -5.66 13.91 -5.55
C GLN A 137 -4.24 14.16 -5.02
N ASP A 138 -3.25 13.32 -5.35
CA ASP A 138 -1.85 13.80 -5.53
C ASP A 138 -0.85 12.70 -5.91
N ASP A 139 -0.88 12.26 -7.16
CA ASP A 139 0.22 11.42 -7.69
C ASP A 139 1.52 12.22 -7.90
N LYS A 140 1.47 13.57 -7.91
CA LYS A 140 2.65 14.43 -8.11
C LYS A 140 3.20 15.09 -6.85
N ILE A 141 2.36 15.61 -5.96
CA ILE A 141 2.87 16.34 -4.76
C ILE A 141 3.38 15.36 -3.70
N THR A 142 2.81 14.16 -3.61
CA THR A 142 3.21 13.19 -2.58
C THR A 142 4.56 12.53 -2.85
N SER A 143 4.95 12.37 -4.12
CA SER A 143 6.31 11.98 -4.53
C SER A 143 7.34 13.02 -4.06
N VAL A 144 7.05 14.32 -4.23
CA VAL A 144 7.93 15.42 -3.84
C VAL A 144 8.07 15.51 -2.30
N ARG A 145 6.96 15.34 -1.57
CA ARG A 145 6.96 15.35 -0.09
C ARG A 145 7.68 14.13 0.52
N LEU A 146 7.63 12.98 -0.14
CA LEU A 146 8.39 11.78 0.26
C LEU A 146 9.89 11.98 0.05
N SER A 147 10.32 12.56 -1.08
CA SER A 147 11.73 12.91 -1.28
C SER A 147 12.26 13.91 -0.26
N ASP A 148 11.43 14.86 0.19
CA ASP A 148 11.81 15.85 1.19
C ASP A 148 11.85 15.25 2.61
N SER A 149 11.01 14.26 2.93
CA SER A 149 11.01 13.56 4.22
C SER A 149 12.05 12.44 4.33
N LEU A 150 12.66 12.02 3.21
CA LEU A 150 13.82 11.11 3.18
C LEU A 150 15.13 11.77 3.67
N GLN A 151 15.15 13.10 3.84
CA GLN A 151 16.27 13.81 4.47
C GLN A 151 16.17 13.69 6.00
N ILE A 152 16.66 12.58 6.54
CA ILE A 152 16.82 12.43 8.00
C ILE A 152 17.96 13.34 8.45
N ASP A 153 17.64 14.31 9.32
CA ASP A 153 18.64 15.13 10.01
C ASP A 153 19.39 14.27 11.04
N THR A 154 20.53 13.74 10.62
CA THR A 154 21.41 12.87 11.41
C THR A 154 22.04 13.57 12.62
N THR A 155 21.82 14.87 12.82
CA THR A 155 22.36 15.60 13.99
C THR A 155 21.66 15.27 15.31
N LYS A 156 20.48 14.64 15.29
CA LYS A 156 19.70 14.33 16.51
C LYS A 156 19.86 12.91 17.07
N LEU A 157 20.66 12.05 16.41
CA LEU A 157 20.88 10.65 16.81
C LEU A 157 22.14 10.43 17.68
N LYS A 158 22.81 11.51 18.12
CA LYS A 158 23.88 11.43 19.11
C LYS A 158 23.40 11.95 20.45
N ASN A 159 23.06 11.03 21.35
CA ASN A 159 23.25 11.14 22.81
C ASN A 159 23.30 9.74 23.41
#